data_AF-A0A7Z0EN21-F1
#
_entry.id   AF-A0A7Z0EN21-F1
#
_cell.length_a   1.000
_cell.length_b   1.000
_cell.length_c   1.000
_cell.angle_alpha   90.00
_cell.angle_beta   90.00
_cell.angle_gamma   90.00
#
_symmetry.space_group_name_H-M   'P 1'
#
loop_
_entity.id
_entity.type
_entity.pdbx_description
1 polymer ?
#
loop_
_entity_poly.entity_id
_entity_poly.type
_entity_poly.pdbx_seq_one_letter_code
_entity_poly.pdbx_strand_id
1 'polypeptide(L)'
;MTARERHSALIEAMITDGTLTDAALIDAFRSVPRHAFIPESGALTAQGAALNATGNPERWLAAVYTDNAVATRVEGPGSDRRPDAAAAPTPRQGMPAPRAPEHDPDAATSCSSAPTVLARLLGLADLAPGQEVLEVGAGTGWNTALLAHLLGDDAVTSVEIDPRLAEAARRALRNWRHTPAVHAADGYEGYAPRAPYDRILSTCGVRRVPPAWLEQVRPNGLVVCPWGLLEGAGVLTRVEVPPNGTAVGRFHTGVGFVPLRVPGPPYPPVRDSGQQPDEYRLTQADPVAPLMSFPSAFALSVMVGDWRVRRRWIGTGSGMWVCDHAGTSWVRVYPYGTSWMIEQGGPRSIWDEFEAALDEWSRLGEPEPTRFGLSVEPDGSHRVWLDEPGRRSWPV
;
A
#
# COMPACT_ATOMS: atom_id res chain seq x y z
N MET A 1 28.89 5.91 10.76
CA MET A 1 28.68 4.48 11.06
C MET A 1 28.73 3.74 9.75
N THR A 2 29.42 2.61 9.70
CA THR A 2 29.49 1.77 8.50
C THR A 2 28.12 1.19 8.15
N ALA A 3 27.95 0.71 6.92
CA ALA A 3 26.71 0.04 6.49
C ALA A 3 26.38 -1.17 7.39
N ARG A 4 27.38 -1.95 7.79
CA ARG A 4 27.24 -3.11 8.68
C ARG A 4 26.76 -2.72 10.09
N GLU A 5 27.31 -1.63 10.64
CA GLU A 5 26.88 -1.12 11.95
C GLU A 5 25.43 -0.63 11.91
N ARG A 6 25.03 0.10 10.85
CA ARG A 6 23.66 0.58 10.67
C ARG A 6 22.67 -0.56 10.48
N HIS A 7 23.05 -1.57 9.70
CA HIS A 7 22.28 -2.79 9.51
C HIS A 7 22.04 -3.50 10.83
N SER A 8 23.12 -3.76 11.58
CA SER A 8 23.02 -4.44 12.87
C SER A 8 22.15 -3.64 13.84
N ALA A 9 22.37 -2.33 13.95
CA ALA A 9 21.61 -1.45 14.83
C ALA A 9 20.09 -1.44 14.52
N LEU A 10 19.72 -1.40 13.24
CA LEU A 10 18.31 -1.48 12.83
C LEU A 10 17.68 -2.81 13.28
N ILE A 11 18.36 -3.93 13.06
CA ILE A 11 17.82 -5.25 13.40
C ILE A 11 17.71 -5.41 14.92
N GLU A 12 18.72 -5.01 15.69
CA GLU A 12 18.66 -5.09 17.14
C GLU A 12 17.54 -4.21 17.71
N ALA A 13 17.26 -3.05 17.09
CA ALA A 13 16.11 -2.22 17.46
C ALA A 13 14.78 -2.96 17.22
N MET A 14 14.62 -3.59 16.04
CA MET A 14 13.42 -4.38 15.70
C MET A 14 13.23 -5.61 16.58
N ILE A 15 14.31 -6.22 17.06
CA ILE A 15 14.24 -7.32 18.04
C ILE A 15 13.82 -6.77 19.41
N THR A 16 14.44 -5.67 19.83
CA THR A 16 14.20 -5.06 21.15
C THR A 16 12.77 -4.55 21.30
N ASP A 17 12.18 -3.98 20.24
CA ASP A 17 10.79 -3.50 20.25
C ASP A 17 9.73 -4.60 20.02
N GLY A 18 10.16 -5.84 19.79
CA GLY A 18 9.29 -7.00 19.60
C GLY A 18 8.66 -7.11 18.21
N THR A 19 9.05 -6.28 17.25
CA THR A 19 8.57 -6.39 15.86
C THR A 19 9.15 -7.60 15.14
N LEU A 20 10.39 -7.97 15.44
CA LEU A 20 11.10 -9.09 14.82
C LEU A 20 11.49 -10.12 15.88
N THR A 21 10.66 -11.16 16.04
CA THR A 21 10.78 -12.15 17.13
C THR A 21 11.12 -13.55 16.66
N ASP A 22 10.76 -13.91 15.42
CA ASP A 22 11.04 -15.23 14.87
C ASP A 22 12.53 -15.40 14.54
N ALA A 23 13.11 -16.53 14.96
CA ALA A 23 14.55 -16.78 14.83
C ALA A 23 15.01 -16.90 13.37
N ALA A 24 14.20 -17.50 12.49
CA ALA A 24 14.53 -17.63 11.08
C ALA A 24 14.43 -16.26 10.38
N LEU A 25 13.41 -15.46 10.70
CA LEU A 25 13.31 -14.09 10.20
C LEU A 25 14.47 -13.22 10.70
N ILE A 26 14.87 -13.33 11.97
CA ILE A 26 16.05 -12.63 12.50
C ILE A 26 17.31 -12.98 11.69
N ASP A 27 17.54 -14.26 11.41
CA ASP A 27 18.67 -14.71 10.61
C ASP A 27 18.63 -14.16 9.17
N ALA A 28 17.47 -14.20 8.52
CA ALA A 28 17.28 -13.67 7.18
C ALA A 28 17.54 -12.17 7.11
N PHE A 29 16.97 -11.38 8.03
CA PHE A 29 17.21 -9.94 8.07
C PHE A 29 18.69 -9.63 8.33
N ARG A 30 19.38 -10.39 9.20
CA ARG A 30 20.83 -10.21 9.45
C ARG A 30 21.68 -10.54 8.23
N SER A 31 21.26 -11.52 7.44
CA SER A 31 22.00 -12.01 6.28
C SER A 31 21.81 -11.17 5.02
N VAL A 32 20.65 -10.54 4.85
CA VAL A 32 20.27 -9.81 3.63
C VAL A 32 20.25 -8.29 3.87
N PRO A 33 21.34 -7.56 3.60
CA PRO A 33 21.40 -6.13 3.85
C PRO A 33 20.52 -5.35 2.88
N ARG A 34 19.61 -4.53 3.43
CA ARG A 34 18.73 -3.65 2.64
C ARG A 34 19.47 -2.76 1.64
N HIS A 35 20.64 -2.21 2.01
CA HIS A 35 21.39 -1.30 1.13
C HIS A 35 21.83 -1.91 -0.19
N ALA A 36 21.96 -3.23 -0.26
CA ALA A 36 22.28 -3.93 -1.49
C ALA A 36 21.21 -3.85 -2.58
N PHE A 37 19.97 -3.58 -2.17
CA PHE A 37 18.79 -3.60 -3.04
C PHE A 37 18.25 -2.19 -3.29
N ILE A 38 18.80 -1.16 -2.64
CA ILE A 38 18.41 0.24 -2.88
C ILE A 38 19.26 0.81 -4.02
N PRO A 39 18.65 1.47 -5.03
CA PRO A 39 19.40 2.17 -6.06
C PRO A 39 20.36 3.21 -5.49
N GLU A 40 21.57 3.30 -6.06
CA GLU A 40 22.57 4.29 -5.66
C GLU A 40 22.13 5.73 -5.98
N SER A 41 21.21 5.92 -6.93
CA SER A 41 20.65 7.24 -7.27
C SER A 41 19.19 7.11 -7.72
N GLY A 42 18.46 8.24 -7.68
CA GLY A 42 17.06 8.30 -8.12
C GLY A 42 16.04 7.82 -7.09
N ALA A 43 16.50 7.25 -5.97
CA ALA A 43 15.64 6.94 -4.83
C ALA A 43 15.29 8.20 -4.03
N LEU A 44 14.12 8.24 -3.41
CA LEU A 44 13.68 9.32 -2.53
C LEU A 44 13.35 8.78 -1.13
N THR A 45 13.60 9.61 -0.11
CA THR A 45 13.04 9.39 1.24
C THR A 45 11.51 9.47 1.22
N ALA A 46 10.87 9.01 2.29
CA ALA A 46 9.41 9.16 2.49
C ALA A 46 8.94 10.63 2.43
N GLN A 47 9.82 11.59 2.72
CA GLN A 47 9.54 13.03 2.64
C GLN A 47 9.91 13.63 1.26
N GLY A 48 10.19 12.81 0.25
CA GLY A 48 10.50 13.25 -1.12
C GLY A 48 11.94 13.74 -1.34
N ALA A 49 12.80 13.74 -0.32
CA ALA A 49 14.19 14.15 -0.51
C ALA A 49 15.00 13.11 -1.29
N ALA A 50 15.72 13.55 -2.33
CA ALA A 50 16.54 12.70 -3.17
C ALA A 50 17.73 12.07 -2.43
N LEU A 51 18.00 10.81 -2.77
CA LEU A 51 19.10 10.01 -2.24
C LEU A 51 20.14 9.75 -3.35
N ASN A 52 21.42 9.88 -2.99
CA ASN A 52 22.54 9.64 -3.88
C ASN A 52 23.74 9.09 -3.08
N ALA A 53 24.08 7.82 -3.32
CA ALA A 53 25.16 7.11 -2.65
C ALA A 53 26.55 7.65 -3.01
N THR A 54 26.75 8.15 -4.24
CA THR A 54 28.04 8.70 -4.69
C THR A 54 28.30 10.09 -4.11
N GLY A 55 27.29 10.96 -4.15
CA GLY A 55 27.39 12.36 -3.72
C GLY A 55 27.27 12.54 -2.21
N ASN A 56 26.50 11.68 -1.53
CA ASN A 56 26.35 11.73 -0.08
C ASN A 56 26.10 10.32 0.52
N PRO A 57 27.15 9.47 0.58
CA PRO A 57 27.03 8.07 1.02
C PRO A 57 26.49 7.93 2.45
N GLU A 58 26.87 8.82 3.37
CA GLU A 58 26.40 8.77 4.76
C GLU A 58 24.91 9.08 4.86
N ARG A 59 24.40 10.10 4.14
CA ARG A 59 22.96 10.40 4.11
C ARG A 59 22.17 9.28 3.45
N TRP A 60 22.69 8.71 2.36
CA TRP A 60 22.07 7.57 1.69
C TRP A 60 21.98 6.37 2.63
N LEU A 61 23.08 5.95 3.26
CA LEU A 61 23.10 4.84 4.21
C LEU A 61 22.20 5.10 5.43
N ALA A 62 22.18 6.32 5.95
CA ALA A 62 21.30 6.69 7.05
C ALA A 62 19.83 6.51 6.67
N ALA A 63 19.41 6.98 5.48
CA ALA A 63 18.05 6.82 5.00
C ALA A 63 17.68 5.34 4.79
N VAL A 64 18.56 4.55 4.16
CA VAL A 64 18.36 3.11 3.91
C VAL A 64 18.10 2.33 5.20
N TYR A 65 18.79 2.66 6.28
CA TYR A 65 18.68 1.97 7.57
C TYR A 65 17.79 2.68 8.59
N THR A 66 17.00 3.66 8.15
CA THR A 66 15.84 4.12 8.92
C THR A 66 14.65 3.20 8.70
N ASP A 67 13.77 3.14 9.70
CA ASP A 67 12.51 2.40 9.60
C ASP A 67 11.45 3.18 8.80
N ASN A 68 11.80 3.55 7.56
CA ASN A 68 10.91 4.21 6.61
C ASN A 68 10.97 3.52 5.26
N ALA A 69 9.90 3.66 4.49
CA ALA A 69 9.92 3.29 3.08
C ALA A 69 10.89 4.22 2.31
N VAL A 70 11.55 3.65 1.31
CA VAL A 70 12.37 4.38 0.34
C VAL A 70 11.68 4.26 -1.00
N ALA A 71 11.23 5.37 -1.58
CA ALA A 71 10.66 5.38 -2.92
C ALA A 71 11.79 5.10 -3.92
N THR A 72 11.64 4.05 -4.70
CA THR A 72 12.64 3.56 -5.66
C THR A 72 12.25 3.90 -7.09
N ARG A 73 10.99 4.28 -7.30
CA ARG A 73 10.50 4.86 -8.55
C ARG A 73 9.32 5.80 -8.31
N VAL A 74 9.30 6.91 -9.03
CA VAL A 74 8.21 7.90 -9.06
C VAL A 74 7.79 8.12 -10.51
N GLU A 75 6.50 8.18 -10.79
CA GLU A 75 6.00 8.60 -12.12
C GLU A 75 5.96 10.12 -12.20
N GLY A 76 6.66 10.73 -13.17
CA GLY A 76 6.65 12.17 -13.41
C GLY A 76 7.13 12.54 -14.83
N PRO A 77 6.81 13.75 -15.36
CA PRO A 77 7.18 14.18 -16.70
C PRO A 77 8.71 14.33 -16.81
N GLY A 78 9.37 13.28 -17.28
CA GLY A 78 10.84 13.19 -17.31
C GLY A 78 11.42 11.85 -16.85
N SER A 79 10.61 10.86 -16.49
CA SER A 79 11.04 9.50 -16.12
C SER A 79 11.75 8.71 -17.23
N ASP A 80 11.86 9.28 -18.44
CA ASP A 80 12.64 8.81 -19.58
C ASP A 80 13.81 9.77 -19.92
N ARG A 81 14.51 10.32 -18.92
CA ARG A 81 15.81 10.98 -19.18
C ARG A 81 16.85 9.92 -19.55
N ARG A 82 17.01 9.69 -20.87
CA ARG A 82 18.23 9.11 -21.44
C ARG A 82 19.45 9.92 -20.94
N PRO A 83 20.58 9.27 -20.59
CA PRO A 83 21.81 10.00 -20.30
C PRO A 83 22.35 10.80 -21.49
N ASP A 84 21.98 10.42 -22.72
CA ASP A 84 22.63 10.94 -23.93
C ASP A 84 21.58 11.36 -24.98
N ALA A 85 21.12 12.61 -24.94
CA ALA A 85 20.46 13.23 -26.09
C ALA A 85 20.67 14.75 -26.04
N ALA A 86 21.52 15.24 -26.94
CA ALA A 86 21.74 16.65 -27.19
C ALA A 86 20.41 17.37 -27.53
N ALA A 87 20.32 18.62 -27.08
CA ALA A 87 19.17 19.50 -27.22
C ALA A 87 18.63 19.59 -28.66
N ALA A 88 17.30 19.48 -28.82
CA ALA A 88 16.56 19.78 -30.04
C ALA A 88 15.14 20.29 -29.68
N PRO A 89 14.46 21.06 -30.55
CA PRO A 89 14.13 22.46 -30.31
C PRO A 89 12.72 22.71 -29.75
N THR A 90 12.56 23.89 -29.15
CA THR A 90 11.33 24.44 -28.54
C THR A 90 10.11 24.43 -29.48
N PRO A 91 8.91 24.00 -29.03
CA PRO A 91 7.67 24.14 -29.80
C PRO A 91 7.16 25.59 -29.82
N ARG A 92 6.52 25.95 -30.95
CA ARG A 92 5.92 27.26 -31.23
C ARG A 92 4.76 27.58 -30.29
N GLN A 93 4.73 28.83 -29.81
CA GLN A 93 3.65 29.41 -29.00
C GLN A 93 2.32 29.45 -29.77
N GLY A 94 1.19 29.11 -29.14
CA GLY A 94 -0.12 29.55 -29.64
C GLY A 94 -1.36 28.67 -29.40
N MET A 95 -1.27 27.46 -28.86
CA MET A 95 -2.47 26.66 -28.52
C MET A 95 -2.35 26.03 -27.13
N PRO A 96 -3.36 26.18 -26.24
CA PRO A 96 -3.37 25.43 -24.99
C PRO A 96 -3.60 23.95 -25.35
N ALA A 97 -2.61 23.11 -25.02
CA ALA A 97 -2.76 21.67 -25.08
C ALA A 97 -3.89 21.24 -24.12
N PRO A 98 -4.71 20.23 -24.46
CA PRO A 98 -5.66 19.66 -23.52
C PRO A 98 -4.89 19.19 -22.27
N ARG A 99 -5.25 19.72 -21.10
CA ARG A 99 -4.66 19.28 -19.83
C ARG A 99 -4.96 17.79 -19.66
N ALA A 100 -3.91 16.97 -19.72
CA ALA A 100 -3.97 15.57 -19.32
C ALA A 100 -4.51 15.47 -17.88
N PRO A 101 -5.17 14.37 -17.51
CA PRO A 101 -5.63 14.17 -16.14
C PRO A 101 -4.42 14.30 -15.20
N GLU A 102 -4.49 15.30 -14.31
CA GLU A 102 -3.49 15.60 -13.28
C GLU A 102 -3.44 14.43 -12.28
N HIS A 103 -2.73 13.36 -12.66
CA HIS A 103 -2.13 12.43 -11.71
C HIS A 103 -1.16 13.23 -10.84
N ASP A 104 -1.09 12.90 -9.55
CA ASP A 104 -0.07 13.47 -8.67
C ASP A 104 1.32 13.12 -9.25
N PRO A 105 2.06 14.09 -9.81
CA PRO A 105 3.30 13.83 -10.57
C PRO A 105 4.47 13.38 -9.67
N ASP A 106 4.21 13.16 -8.38
CA ASP A 106 5.17 12.73 -7.37
C ASP A 106 4.76 11.41 -6.67
N ALA A 107 3.71 10.71 -7.15
CA ALA A 107 3.30 9.43 -6.57
C ALA A 107 4.33 8.32 -6.87
N ALA A 108 4.89 7.74 -5.80
CA ALA A 108 5.81 6.62 -5.92
C ALA A 108 5.09 5.40 -6.51
N THR A 109 5.66 4.82 -7.57
CA THR A 109 5.15 3.60 -8.22
C THR A 109 5.90 2.34 -7.81
N SER A 110 7.02 2.50 -7.10
CA SER A 110 7.76 1.43 -6.47
C SER A 110 8.46 1.96 -5.23
N CYS A 111 8.44 1.16 -4.16
CA CYS A 111 9.12 1.45 -2.90
C CYS A 111 9.81 0.21 -2.37
N SER A 112 10.94 0.39 -1.70
CA SER A 112 11.42 -0.58 -0.71
C SER A 112 10.67 -0.32 0.60
N SER A 113 9.82 -1.26 1.01
CA SER A 113 9.01 -1.19 2.23
C SER A 113 9.83 -0.88 3.48
N ALA A 114 9.21 -0.24 4.47
CA ALA A 114 9.83 -0.06 5.77
C ALA A 114 10.18 -1.43 6.39
N PRO A 115 11.38 -1.60 6.99
CA PRO A 115 11.83 -2.84 7.59
C PRO A 115 10.84 -3.46 8.58
N THR A 116 10.24 -2.66 9.48
CA THR A 116 9.25 -3.16 10.45
C THR A 116 7.97 -3.62 9.79
N VAL A 117 7.50 -2.91 8.76
CA VAL A 117 6.32 -3.30 7.97
C VAL A 117 6.57 -4.64 7.28
N LEU A 118 7.76 -4.82 6.70
CA LEU A 118 8.12 -6.07 6.04
C LEU A 118 8.27 -7.22 7.03
N ALA A 119 8.88 -6.99 8.19
CA ALA A 119 8.98 -7.98 9.26
C ALA A 119 7.61 -8.43 9.77
N ARG A 120 6.67 -7.49 9.94
CA ARG A 120 5.27 -7.82 10.33
C ARG A 120 4.58 -8.64 9.25
N LEU A 121 4.73 -8.28 7.98
CA LEU A 121 4.16 -9.04 6.85
C LEU A 121 4.70 -10.47 6.82
N LEU A 122 6.02 -10.65 6.92
CA LEU A 122 6.67 -11.96 6.94
C LEU A 122 6.32 -12.77 8.22
N GLY A 123 6.17 -12.11 9.36
CA GLY A 123 5.71 -12.76 10.59
C GLY A 123 4.28 -13.29 10.51
N LEU A 124 3.40 -12.62 9.75
CA LEU A 124 2.04 -13.11 9.50
C LEU A 124 2.00 -14.28 8.51
N ALA A 125 3.01 -14.38 7.64
CA ALA A 125 3.08 -15.37 6.57
C ALA A 125 3.32 -16.80 7.06
N ASP A 126 3.74 -17.00 8.31
CA ASP A 126 3.94 -18.34 8.90
C ASP A 126 4.73 -19.26 7.97
N LEU A 127 5.91 -18.76 7.60
CA LEU A 127 6.81 -19.36 6.60
C LEU A 127 7.58 -20.53 7.21
N ALA A 128 7.66 -21.64 6.49
CA ALA A 128 8.40 -22.83 6.90
C ALA A 128 9.15 -23.45 5.71
N PRO A 129 10.32 -24.08 5.93
CA PRO A 129 11.04 -24.79 4.89
C PRO A 129 10.17 -25.81 4.16
N GLY A 130 10.29 -25.87 2.84
CA GLY A 130 9.51 -26.77 1.97
C GLY A 130 8.19 -26.19 1.46
N GLN A 131 7.85 -24.96 1.82
CA GLN A 131 6.69 -24.23 1.28
C GLN A 131 7.03 -23.55 -0.06
N GLU A 132 6.12 -23.62 -1.03
CA GLU A 132 6.18 -22.84 -2.27
C GLU A 132 5.51 -21.48 -2.06
N VAL A 133 6.20 -20.39 -2.41
CA VAL A 133 5.74 -19.02 -2.14
C VAL A 133 5.68 -18.18 -3.40
N LEU A 134 4.56 -17.47 -3.56
CA LEU A 134 4.41 -16.38 -4.51
C LEU A 134 4.56 -15.04 -3.80
N GLU A 135 5.49 -14.22 -4.26
CA GLU A 135 5.57 -12.79 -3.96
C GLU A 135 4.95 -11.99 -5.11
N VAL A 136 4.02 -11.10 -4.78
CA VAL A 136 3.44 -10.12 -5.70
C VAL A 136 4.01 -8.74 -5.41
N GLY A 137 4.87 -8.25 -6.32
CA GLY A 137 5.54 -6.95 -6.23
C GLY A 137 7.03 -7.08 -5.90
N ALA A 138 7.83 -7.66 -6.80
CA ALA A 138 9.27 -7.83 -6.57
C ALA A 138 9.99 -6.50 -6.25
N GLY A 139 9.62 -5.41 -6.95
CA GLY A 139 10.20 -4.08 -6.76
C GLY A 139 11.73 -4.07 -6.86
N THR A 140 12.40 -3.92 -5.71
CA THR A 140 13.88 -3.94 -5.62
C THR A 140 14.48 -5.34 -5.52
N GLY A 141 13.69 -6.35 -5.19
CA GLY A 141 14.14 -7.72 -4.91
C GLY A 141 14.58 -7.97 -3.47
N TRP A 142 14.50 -6.98 -2.57
CA TRP A 142 14.94 -7.17 -1.17
C TRP A 142 14.10 -8.21 -0.43
N ASN A 143 12.77 -8.13 -0.53
CA ASN A 143 11.89 -9.12 0.09
C ASN A 143 12.03 -10.50 -0.59
N THR A 144 12.19 -10.54 -1.92
CA THR A 144 12.51 -11.78 -2.63
C THR A 144 13.78 -12.44 -2.09
N ALA A 145 14.82 -11.67 -1.76
CA ALA A 145 16.05 -12.18 -1.19
C ALA A 145 15.85 -12.72 0.25
N LEU A 146 15.03 -12.05 1.06
CA LEU A 146 14.67 -12.54 2.39
C LEU A 146 13.91 -13.89 2.29
N LEU A 147 12.93 -13.98 1.40
CA LEU A 147 12.20 -15.22 1.15
C LEU A 147 13.12 -16.34 0.65
N ALA A 148 14.02 -16.02 -0.29
CA ALA A 148 14.97 -16.98 -0.84
C ALA A 148 15.97 -17.47 0.21
N HIS A 149 16.41 -16.61 1.13
CA HIS A 149 17.24 -17.01 2.27
C HIS A 149 16.50 -17.95 3.22
N LEU A 150 15.21 -17.70 3.47
CA LEU A 150 14.38 -18.51 4.38
C LEU A 150 14.00 -19.88 3.81
N LEU A 151 13.70 -19.95 2.51
CA LEU A 151 13.04 -21.10 1.88
C LEU A 151 13.89 -21.81 0.83
N GLY A 152 14.94 -21.14 0.33
CA GLY A 152 15.68 -21.53 -0.86
C GLY A 152 15.13 -20.88 -2.14
N ASP A 153 16.01 -20.64 -3.11
CA ASP A 153 15.68 -19.96 -4.37
C ASP A 153 14.55 -20.66 -5.15
N ASP A 154 14.56 -22.00 -5.20
CA ASP A 154 13.63 -22.80 -6.00
C ASP A 154 12.18 -22.72 -5.51
N ALA A 155 11.99 -22.41 -4.23
CA ALA A 155 10.70 -22.31 -3.56
C ALA A 155 10.03 -20.93 -3.71
N VAL A 156 10.75 -19.95 -4.27
CA VAL A 156 10.29 -18.56 -4.37
C VAL A 156 10.02 -18.18 -5.81
N THR A 157 8.77 -17.83 -6.08
CA THR A 157 8.33 -17.18 -7.31
C THR A 157 7.96 -15.75 -7.00
N SER A 158 8.43 -14.79 -7.79
CA SER A 158 8.12 -13.37 -7.60
C SER A 158 7.66 -12.73 -8.91
N VAL A 159 6.64 -11.90 -8.86
CA VAL A 159 6.12 -11.16 -10.02
C VAL A 159 6.25 -9.66 -9.86
N GLU A 160 6.57 -8.98 -10.96
CA GLU A 160 6.67 -7.53 -11.05
C GLU A 160 6.08 -7.07 -12.38
N ILE A 161 5.21 -6.05 -12.35
CA ILE A 161 4.48 -5.61 -13.54
C ILE A 161 5.37 -4.78 -14.48
N ASP A 162 6.39 -4.09 -13.95
CA ASP A 162 7.37 -3.38 -14.76
C ASP A 162 8.56 -4.28 -15.14
N PRO A 163 8.75 -4.62 -16.43
CA PRO A 163 9.87 -5.44 -16.87
C PRO A 163 11.26 -4.86 -16.53
N ARG A 164 11.40 -3.54 -16.44
CA ARG A 164 12.66 -2.87 -16.07
C ARG A 164 12.99 -3.11 -14.60
N LEU A 165 11.99 -3.05 -13.71
CA LEU A 165 12.15 -3.35 -12.29
C LEU A 165 12.40 -4.85 -12.07
N ALA A 166 11.67 -5.72 -12.77
CA ALA A 166 11.89 -7.16 -12.71
C ALA A 166 13.35 -7.53 -13.05
N GLU A 167 13.92 -6.95 -14.11
CA GLU A 167 15.31 -7.22 -14.48
C GLU A 167 16.31 -6.57 -13.50
N ALA A 168 15.99 -5.40 -12.94
CA ALA A 168 16.80 -4.79 -11.88
C ALA A 168 16.86 -5.66 -10.62
N ALA A 169 15.71 -6.19 -10.18
CA ALA A 169 15.61 -7.12 -9.06
C ALA A 169 16.44 -8.39 -9.30
N ARG A 170 16.32 -9.01 -10.48
CA ARG A 170 17.15 -10.18 -10.84
C ARG A 170 18.65 -9.89 -10.76
N ARG A 171 19.10 -8.71 -11.21
CA ARG A 171 20.51 -8.32 -11.08
C ARG A 171 20.93 -8.15 -9.61
N ALA A 172 20.12 -7.46 -8.81
CA ALA A 172 20.40 -7.25 -7.38
C ALA A 172 20.49 -8.59 -6.62
N LEU A 173 19.54 -9.49 -6.88
CA LEU A 173 19.53 -10.86 -6.33
C LEU A 173 20.79 -11.64 -6.68
N ARG A 174 21.19 -11.66 -7.96
CA ARG A 174 22.41 -12.37 -8.41
C ARG A 174 23.68 -11.82 -7.75
N ASN A 175 23.77 -10.50 -7.57
CA ASN A 175 24.90 -9.88 -6.87
C ASN A 175 25.00 -10.35 -5.40
N TRP A 176 23.88 -10.79 -4.83
CA TRP A 176 23.78 -11.40 -3.50
C TRP A 176 23.62 -12.91 -3.50
N ARG A 177 23.97 -13.56 -4.62
CA ARG A 177 23.97 -15.04 -4.78
C ARG A 177 22.60 -15.70 -4.60
N HIS A 178 21.53 -14.93 -4.81
CA HIS A 178 20.17 -15.44 -4.90
C HIS A 178 19.73 -15.50 -6.37
N THR A 179 19.03 -16.57 -6.72
CA THR A 179 18.49 -16.83 -8.06
C THR A 179 17.02 -17.29 -8.10
N PRO A 180 16.12 -16.77 -7.25
CA PRO A 180 14.70 -17.13 -7.31
C PRO A 180 14.05 -16.69 -8.63
N ALA A 181 12.92 -17.31 -8.98
CA ALA A 181 12.23 -17.06 -10.23
C ALA A 181 11.46 -15.73 -10.18
N VAL A 182 12.05 -14.66 -10.74
CA VAL A 182 11.37 -13.36 -10.88
C VAL A 182 10.80 -13.23 -12.30
N HIS A 183 9.51 -12.91 -12.44
CA HIS A 183 8.80 -12.78 -13.71
C HIS A 183 8.24 -11.37 -13.93
N ALA A 184 8.32 -10.89 -15.17
CA ALA A 184 7.60 -9.69 -15.58
C ALA A 184 6.15 -10.08 -15.89
N ALA A 185 5.23 -9.85 -14.96
CA ALA A 185 3.86 -10.35 -15.02
C ALA A 185 2.92 -9.46 -14.18
N ASP A 186 1.62 -9.50 -14.51
CA ASP A 186 0.61 -8.81 -13.71
C ASP A 186 0.34 -9.57 -12.41
N GLY A 187 0.65 -8.92 -11.29
CA GLY A 187 0.42 -9.46 -9.95
C GLY A 187 -1.04 -9.68 -9.60
N TYR A 188 -1.97 -8.99 -10.26
CA TYR A 188 -3.41 -9.22 -10.07
C TYR A 188 -3.82 -10.64 -10.49
N GLU A 189 -3.17 -11.18 -11.53
CA GLU A 189 -3.41 -12.53 -12.06
C GLU A 189 -2.58 -13.61 -11.33
N GLY A 190 -1.79 -13.23 -10.32
CA GLY A 190 -0.84 -14.11 -9.66
C GLY A 190 0.22 -14.66 -10.64
N TYR A 191 0.58 -15.93 -10.50
CA TYR A 191 1.45 -16.62 -11.45
C TYR A 191 1.07 -18.10 -11.57
N ALA A 192 0.05 -18.39 -12.36
CA ALA A 192 -0.48 -19.73 -12.57
C ALA A 192 0.55 -20.80 -13.00
N PRO A 193 1.59 -20.52 -13.82
CA PRO A 193 2.52 -21.56 -14.29
C PRO A 193 3.30 -22.30 -13.19
N ARG A 194 3.39 -21.74 -11.97
CA ARG A 194 4.04 -22.38 -10.81
C ARG A 194 3.09 -22.64 -9.64
N ALA A 195 1.81 -22.37 -9.82
CA ALA A 195 0.80 -22.75 -8.84
C ALA A 195 0.75 -24.30 -8.70
N PRO A 196 0.33 -24.83 -7.54
CA PRO A 196 -0.22 -24.10 -6.40
C PRO A 196 0.82 -23.71 -5.34
N TYR A 197 0.57 -22.61 -4.63
CA TYR A 197 1.45 -22.05 -3.59
C TYR A 197 0.94 -22.35 -2.17
N ASP A 198 1.85 -22.54 -1.22
CA ASP A 198 1.51 -22.61 0.21
C ASP A 198 1.22 -21.21 0.79
N ARG A 199 1.92 -20.20 0.28
CA ARG A 199 1.77 -18.79 0.68
C ARG A 199 1.76 -17.86 -0.53
N ILE A 200 0.87 -16.86 -0.50
CA ILE A 200 0.90 -15.73 -1.41
C ILE A 200 1.07 -14.46 -0.58
N LEU A 201 2.13 -13.71 -0.87
CA LEU A 201 2.48 -12.48 -0.18
C LEU A 201 2.42 -11.33 -1.16
N SER A 202 1.69 -10.27 -0.83
CA SER A 202 1.70 -9.05 -1.64
C SER A 202 2.40 -7.92 -0.92
N THR A 203 3.32 -7.25 -1.62
CA THR A 203 3.99 -6.01 -1.18
C THR A 203 3.35 -4.79 -1.85
N CYS A 204 2.14 -4.94 -2.38
CA CYS A 204 1.29 -3.89 -2.94
C CYS A 204 -0.09 -3.94 -2.27
N GLY A 205 -0.70 -2.77 -2.04
CA GLY A 205 -2.00 -2.69 -1.40
C GLY A 205 -3.15 -3.10 -2.33
N VAL A 206 -4.12 -3.84 -1.80
CA VAL A 206 -5.34 -4.23 -2.53
C VAL A 206 -6.60 -3.72 -1.84
N ARG A 207 -7.64 -3.44 -2.64
CA ARG A 207 -8.99 -3.14 -2.13
C ARG A 207 -9.86 -4.39 -2.00
N ARG A 208 -9.57 -5.40 -2.83
CA ARG A 208 -10.17 -6.73 -2.80
C ARG A 208 -9.08 -7.75 -3.06
N VAL A 209 -9.14 -8.89 -2.40
CA VAL A 209 -8.23 -10.01 -2.65
C VAL A 209 -8.54 -10.54 -4.06
N PRO A 210 -7.55 -10.56 -4.98
CA PRO A 210 -7.77 -11.07 -6.33
C PRO A 210 -8.21 -12.54 -6.33
N PRO A 211 -9.23 -12.92 -7.13
CA PRO A 211 -9.67 -14.31 -7.24
C PRO A 211 -8.55 -15.27 -7.63
N ALA A 212 -7.66 -14.84 -8.53
CA ALA A 212 -6.50 -15.62 -8.97
C ALA A 212 -5.59 -16.06 -7.81
N TRP A 213 -5.49 -15.27 -6.73
CA TRP A 213 -4.69 -15.66 -5.56
C TRP A 213 -5.36 -16.79 -4.79
N LEU A 214 -6.70 -16.74 -4.65
CA LEU A 214 -7.48 -17.78 -3.97
C LEU A 214 -7.50 -19.10 -4.78
N GLU A 215 -7.48 -19.01 -6.11
CA GLU A 215 -7.42 -20.17 -7.01
C GLU A 215 -6.04 -20.83 -7.04
N GLN A 216 -4.97 -20.04 -6.83
CA GLN A 216 -3.59 -20.52 -6.94
C GLN A 216 -2.98 -20.94 -5.60
N VAL A 217 -3.65 -20.68 -4.48
CA VAL A 217 -3.19 -21.13 -3.16
C VAL A 217 -3.67 -22.56 -2.88
N ARG A 218 -2.83 -23.35 -2.23
CA ARG A 218 -3.20 -24.69 -1.74
C ARG A 218 -4.30 -24.58 -0.69
N PRO A 219 -5.13 -25.63 -0.52
CA PRO A 219 -6.06 -25.69 0.60
C PRO A 219 -5.35 -25.51 1.95
N ASN A 220 -5.92 -24.67 2.81
CA ASN A 220 -5.36 -24.18 4.08
C ASN A 220 -4.06 -23.38 3.93
N GLY A 221 -3.74 -22.91 2.73
CA GLY A 221 -2.66 -21.95 2.51
C GLY A 221 -3.08 -20.53 2.92
N LEU A 222 -2.09 -19.63 2.97
CA LEU A 222 -2.29 -18.28 3.46
C LEU A 222 -2.06 -17.25 2.36
N VAL A 223 -2.89 -16.22 2.37
CA VAL A 223 -2.64 -14.98 1.63
C VAL A 223 -2.40 -13.87 2.65
N VAL A 224 -1.25 -13.19 2.53
CA VAL A 224 -0.92 -12.02 3.35
C VAL A 224 -0.75 -10.81 2.45
N CYS A 225 -1.56 -9.79 2.67
CA CYS A 225 -1.50 -8.57 1.87
C CYS A 225 -1.89 -7.33 2.68
N PRO A 226 -1.39 -6.14 2.30
CA PRO A 226 -1.99 -4.90 2.72
C PRO A 226 -3.35 -4.75 2.05
N TRP A 227 -4.39 -4.63 2.85
CA TRP A 227 -5.75 -4.40 2.39
C TRP A 227 -6.21 -3.01 2.83
N GLY A 228 -6.92 -2.27 1.99
CA GLY A 228 -7.48 -0.99 2.43
C GLY A 228 -8.33 -0.35 1.36
N LEU A 229 -9.37 0.36 1.79
CA LEU A 229 -10.30 1.08 0.91
C LEU A 229 -9.91 2.56 0.72
N LEU A 230 -8.97 3.05 1.54
CA LEU A 230 -8.40 4.39 1.44
C LEU A 230 -7.11 4.36 0.61
N GLU A 231 -6.95 5.35 -0.27
CA GLU A 231 -5.76 5.44 -1.10
C GLU A 231 -4.51 5.71 -0.24
N GLY A 232 -3.48 4.86 -0.40
CA GLY A 232 -2.21 4.97 0.33
C GLY A 232 -2.26 4.55 1.81
N ALA A 233 -3.43 4.18 2.34
CA ALA A 233 -3.60 3.71 3.71
C ALA A 233 -4.29 2.33 3.72
N GLY A 234 -3.62 1.35 4.31
CA GLY A 234 -4.13 -0.01 4.43
C GLY A 234 -3.86 -0.61 5.80
N VAL A 235 -4.22 -1.88 5.94
CA VAL A 235 -4.03 -2.72 7.10
C VAL A 235 -3.47 -4.05 6.63
N LEU A 236 -2.46 -4.58 7.33
CA LEU A 236 -1.98 -5.92 7.03
C LEU A 236 -3.09 -6.93 7.33
N THR A 237 -3.36 -7.78 6.36
CA THR A 237 -4.42 -8.78 6.40
C THR A 237 -3.81 -10.14 6.15
N ARG A 238 -4.18 -11.11 6.97
CA ARG A 238 -3.89 -12.52 6.76
C ARG A 238 -5.22 -13.25 6.60
N VAL A 239 -5.43 -13.87 5.44
CA VAL A 239 -6.56 -14.77 5.21
C VAL A 239 -6.06 -16.19 4.96
N GLU A 240 -6.77 -17.16 5.53
CA GLU A 240 -6.62 -18.58 5.25
C GLU A 240 -7.64 -18.99 4.20
N VAL A 241 -7.25 -19.88 3.29
CA VAL A 241 -8.10 -20.34 2.18
C VAL A 241 -8.44 -21.82 2.37
N PRO A 242 -9.60 -22.17 2.96
CA PRO A 242 -9.97 -23.56 3.15
C PRO A 242 -10.31 -24.26 1.82
N PRO A 243 -10.45 -25.59 1.80
CA PRO A 243 -10.72 -26.35 0.58
C PRO A 243 -12.02 -26.00 -0.16
N ASN A 244 -12.93 -25.27 0.47
CA ASN A 244 -14.19 -24.81 -0.10
C ASN A 244 -14.04 -23.55 -0.99
N GLY A 245 -12.84 -22.98 -1.10
CA GLY A 245 -12.55 -21.80 -1.92
C GLY A 245 -12.95 -20.46 -1.31
N THR A 246 -13.44 -20.45 -0.05
CA THR A 246 -13.59 -19.19 0.71
C THR A 246 -12.22 -18.70 1.20
N ALA A 247 -12.11 -17.43 1.56
CA ALA A 247 -10.99 -16.92 2.36
C ALA A 247 -11.52 -16.26 3.63
N VAL A 248 -10.95 -16.57 4.79
CA VAL A 248 -11.35 -15.96 6.07
C VAL A 248 -10.11 -15.56 6.87
N GLY A 249 -10.13 -14.37 7.45
CA GLY A 249 -8.96 -13.86 8.14
C GLY A 249 -9.21 -12.61 8.96
N ARG A 250 -8.12 -12.07 9.52
CA ARG A 250 -8.14 -10.89 10.38
C ARG A 250 -7.23 -9.79 9.86
N PHE A 251 -7.57 -8.58 10.29
CA PHE A 251 -6.73 -7.40 10.14
C PHE A 251 -5.75 -7.29 11.31
N HIS A 252 -4.61 -6.69 11.06
CA HIS A 252 -3.52 -6.56 12.02
C HIS A 252 -3.14 -5.08 12.20
N THR A 253 -1.97 -4.67 11.73
CA THR A 253 -1.44 -3.30 11.91
C THR A 253 -1.68 -2.44 10.67
N GLY A 254 -1.95 -1.15 10.88
CA GLY A 254 -2.03 -0.14 9.82
C GLY A 254 -0.70 0.08 9.11
N VAL A 255 -0.75 0.17 7.79
CA VAL A 255 0.43 0.23 6.91
C VAL A 255 0.16 1.09 5.68
N GLY A 256 1.19 1.73 5.15
CA GLY A 256 1.15 2.40 3.85
C GLY A 256 1.83 1.53 2.78
N PHE A 257 1.18 1.36 1.64
CA PHE A 257 1.72 0.61 0.50
C PHE A 257 1.33 1.27 -0.81
N VAL A 258 2.15 1.07 -1.85
CA VAL A 258 1.78 1.43 -3.21
C VAL A 258 0.62 0.51 -3.66
N PRO A 259 -0.38 1.02 -4.38
CA PRO A 259 -1.51 0.21 -4.79
C PRO A 259 -1.09 -0.81 -5.86
N LEU A 260 -1.66 -2.02 -5.77
CA LEU A 260 -1.62 -2.98 -6.87
C LEU A 260 -2.36 -2.38 -8.08
N ARG A 261 -1.78 -2.50 -9.27
CA ARG A 261 -2.47 -2.11 -10.50
C ARG A 261 -3.61 -3.10 -10.73
N VAL A 262 -4.83 -2.58 -10.90
CA VAL A 262 -6.03 -3.38 -11.11
C VAL A 262 -6.56 -3.17 -12.53
N PRO A 263 -7.23 -4.18 -13.13
CA PRO A 263 -7.90 -4.00 -14.42
C PRO A 263 -9.00 -2.94 -14.35
N GLY A 264 -9.17 -2.21 -15.45
CA GLY A 264 -10.25 -1.22 -15.64
C GLY A 264 -9.77 0.22 -15.78
N PRO A 265 -10.68 1.15 -16.11
CA PRO A 265 -10.33 2.56 -16.24
C PRO A 265 -9.94 3.15 -14.88
N PRO A 266 -8.99 4.10 -14.83
CA PRO A 266 -8.74 4.86 -13.62
C PRO A 266 -10.01 5.61 -13.22
N TYR A 267 -10.25 5.73 -11.92
CA TYR A 267 -11.40 6.49 -11.46
C TYR A 267 -11.25 7.97 -11.82
N PRO A 268 -12.35 8.67 -12.14
CA PRO A 268 -12.29 10.10 -12.39
C PRO A 268 -11.77 10.82 -11.14
N PRO A 269 -10.88 11.81 -11.26
CA PRO A 269 -10.32 12.48 -10.09
C PRO A 269 -11.44 13.07 -9.22
N VAL A 270 -11.23 13.11 -7.89
CA VAL A 270 -12.12 13.82 -6.97
C VAL A 270 -12.14 15.29 -7.38
N ARG A 271 -13.21 15.71 -8.05
CA ARG A 271 -13.33 17.03 -8.67
C ARG A 271 -13.61 18.09 -7.61
N ASP A 272 -13.11 19.29 -7.87
CA ASP A 272 -13.69 20.48 -7.26
C ASP A 272 -14.97 20.74 -8.03
N SER A 273 -16.08 20.26 -7.53
CA SER A 273 -17.35 20.70 -8.06
C SER A 273 -17.46 22.17 -7.64
N GLY A 274 -17.07 23.14 -8.48
CA GLY A 274 -17.47 24.56 -8.32
C GLY A 274 -19.01 24.77 -8.32
N GLN A 275 -19.75 23.70 -8.03
CA GLN A 275 -21.17 23.58 -7.80
C GLN A 275 -21.51 24.22 -6.46
N GLN A 276 -22.69 24.80 -6.43
CA GLN A 276 -23.33 25.28 -5.22
C GLN A 276 -23.75 24.06 -4.37
N PRO A 277 -23.49 24.07 -3.05
CA PRO A 277 -23.96 23.00 -2.18
C PRO A 277 -25.48 22.99 -2.08
N ASP A 278 -26.05 21.80 -1.92
CA ASP A 278 -27.46 21.62 -1.55
C ASP A 278 -27.63 21.94 -0.06
N GLU A 279 -26.61 21.63 0.76
CA GLU A 279 -26.57 21.87 2.19
C GLU A 279 -25.17 22.32 2.65
N TYR A 280 -25.14 23.21 3.65
CA TYR A 280 -23.91 23.57 4.36
C TYR A 280 -24.13 23.62 5.88
N ARG A 281 -23.07 23.31 6.63
CA ARG A 281 -23.02 23.35 8.10
C ARG A 281 -21.73 24.01 8.56
N LEU A 282 -21.81 24.78 9.65
CA LEU A 282 -20.65 25.33 10.36
C LEU A 282 -20.51 24.62 11.71
N THR A 283 -19.28 24.23 12.04
CA THR A 283 -18.96 23.61 13.34
C THR A 283 -17.68 24.18 13.93
N GLN A 284 -17.59 24.25 15.27
CA GLN A 284 -16.35 24.63 15.96
C GLN A 284 -15.41 23.43 16.17
N ALA A 285 -15.97 22.23 16.31
CA ALA A 285 -15.17 21.02 16.48
C ALA A 285 -14.52 20.65 15.15
N ASP A 286 -13.28 20.15 15.17
CA ASP A 286 -12.59 19.67 13.97
C ASP A 286 -13.25 18.39 13.45
N PRO A 287 -14.01 18.47 12.33
CA PRO A 287 -14.73 17.33 11.79
C PRO A 287 -13.81 16.37 11.03
N VAL A 288 -12.58 16.77 10.71
CA VAL A 288 -11.61 15.98 9.95
C VAL A 288 -10.75 15.14 10.89
N ALA A 289 -10.59 15.53 12.16
CA ALA A 289 -9.77 14.81 13.14
C ALA A 289 -10.06 13.29 13.21
N PRO A 290 -11.32 12.81 13.23
CA PRO A 290 -11.60 11.37 13.21
C PRO A 290 -11.15 10.67 11.91
N LEU A 291 -11.14 11.36 10.78
CA LEU A 291 -10.67 10.82 9.49
C LEU A 291 -9.13 10.82 9.39
N MET A 292 -8.44 11.45 10.33
CA MET A 292 -6.97 11.49 10.41
C MET A 292 -6.40 10.45 11.38
N SER A 293 -7.24 9.89 12.26
CA SER A 293 -6.89 8.78 13.13
C SER A 293 -7.17 7.45 12.44
N PHE A 294 -6.19 6.54 12.43
CA PHE A 294 -6.27 5.30 11.67
C PHE A 294 -7.46 4.39 12.06
N PRO A 295 -7.75 4.12 13.35
CA PRO A 295 -8.87 3.26 13.73
C PRO A 295 -10.23 3.75 13.23
N SER A 296 -10.53 5.03 13.43
CA SER A 296 -11.79 5.64 12.99
C SER A 296 -11.85 5.81 11.48
N ALA A 297 -10.76 6.18 10.81
CA ALA A 297 -10.71 6.24 9.35
C ALA A 297 -10.91 4.85 8.71
N PHE A 298 -10.32 3.80 9.29
CA PHE A 298 -10.54 2.41 8.88
C PHE A 298 -12.02 2.02 9.05
N ALA A 299 -12.59 2.28 10.23
CA ALA A 299 -14.00 1.97 10.49
C ALA A 299 -14.94 2.70 9.51
N LEU A 300 -14.71 3.99 9.26
CA LEU A 300 -15.46 4.75 8.27
C LEU A 300 -15.35 4.19 6.86
N SER A 301 -14.15 3.75 6.46
CA SER A 301 -13.93 3.14 5.14
C SER A 301 -14.73 1.85 4.95
N VAL A 302 -14.99 1.11 6.02
CA VAL A 302 -15.77 -0.13 6.03
C VAL A 302 -17.28 0.14 6.16
N MET A 303 -17.67 1.03 7.07
CA MET A 303 -19.07 1.26 7.43
C MET A 303 -19.81 2.13 6.40
N VAL A 304 -19.08 2.97 5.68
CA VAL A 304 -19.62 3.82 4.62
C VAL A 304 -19.11 3.30 3.29
N GLY A 305 -20.02 2.81 2.44
CA GLY A 305 -19.67 2.23 1.14
C GLY A 305 -19.38 3.30 0.08
N ASP A 306 -18.73 2.89 -1.01
CA ASP A 306 -18.70 3.63 -2.28
C ASP A 306 -18.29 5.12 -2.19
N TRP A 307 -17.14 5.43 -1.58
CA TRP A 307 -16.61 6.80 -1.52
C TRP A 307 -15.11 6.86 -1.72
N ARG A 308 -14.63 8.06 -2.03
CA ARG A 308 -13.22 8.39 -2.23
C ARG A 308 -12.93 9.75 -1.64
N VAL A 309 -11.69 9.96 -1.25
CA VAL A 309 -11.26 11.19 -0.58
C VAL A 309 -9.96 11.71 -1.13
N ARG A 310 -9.85 13.04 -1.19
CA ARG A 310 -8.61 13.75 -1.45
C ARG A 310 -8.42 14.88 -0.45
N ARG A 311 -7.22 14.98 0.12
CA ARG A 311 -6.83 16.14 0.93
C ARG A 311 -6.40 17.28 0.02
N ARG A 312 -6.74 18.51 0.41
CA ARG A 312 -6.34 19.72 -0.31
C ARG A 312 -5.90 20.79 0.66
N TRP A 313 -4.83 21.49 0.31
CA TRP A 313 -4.41 22.69 1.04
C TRP A 313 -5.23 23.89 0.58
N ILE A 314 -5.82 24.64 1.52
CA ILE A 314 -6.67 25.80 1.25
C ILE A 314 -6.26 26.92 2.17
N GLY A 315 -5.66 27.97 1.59
CA GLY A 315 -5.16 29.13 2.33
C GLY A 315 -4.15 28.70 3.39
N THR A 316 -4.56 28.73 4.66
CA THR A 316 -3.72 28.46 5.84
C THR A 316 -3.91 27.07 6.45
N GLY A 317 -4.77 26.20 5.89
CA GLY A 317 -5.02 24.88 6.46
C GLY A 317 -5.31 23.79 5.42
N SER A 318 -5.49 22.56 5.90
CA SER A 318 -5.87 21.41 5.08
C SER A 318 -7.38 21.17 5.18
N GLY A 319 -8.02 20.98 4.03
CA GLY A 319 -9.38 20.48 3.94
C GLY A 319 -9.47 19.12 3.25
N MET A 320 -10.69 18.60 3.13
CA MET A 320 -11.02 17.28 2.63
C MET A 320 -12.16 17.33 1.62
N TRP A 321 -11.94 16.72 0.45
CA TRP A 321 -12.94 16.58 -0.61
C TRP A 321 -13.29 15.10 -0.69
N VAL A 322 -14.57 14.78 -0.55
CA VAL A 322 -15.11 13.43 -0.64
C VAL A 322 -16.07 13.38 -1.82
N CYS A 323 -16.11 12.25 -2.53
CA CYS A 323 -17.19 11.99 -3.48
C CYS A 323 -17.48 10.49 -3.57
N ASP A 324 -18.65 10.13 -4.08
CA ASP A 324 -18.92 8.75 -4.50
C ASP A 324 -18.03 8.35 -5.70
N HIS A 325 -18.01 7.07 -6.09
CA HIS A 325 -17.19 6.64 -7.24
C HIS A 325 -17.67 7.23 -8.57
N ALA A 326 -18.96 7.55 -8.69
CA ALA A 326 -19.52 8.22 -9.87
C ALA A 326 -19.20 9.72 -9.94
N GLY A 327 -18.82 10.33 -8.82
CA GLY A 327 -18.67 11.78 -8.67
C GLY A 327 -20.01 12.55 -8.66
N THR A 328 -21.13 11.87 -8.42
CA THR A 328 -22.48 12.47 -8.41
C THR A 328 -22.84 13.12 -7.09
N SER A 329 -22.32 12.57 -5.99
CA SER A 329 -22.49 13.11 -4.64
C SER A 329 -21.13 13.47 -4.07
N TRP A 330 -21.04 14.58 -3.36
CA TRP A 330 -19.77 15.15 -2.93
C TRP A 330 -19.89 15.86 -1.58
N VAL A 331 -18.75 15.96 -0.89
CA VAL A 331 -18.57 16.73 0.35
C VAL A 331 -17.28 17.54 0.27
N ARG A 332 -17.30 18.76 0.80
CA ARG A 332 -16.13 19.60 1.01
C ARG A 332 -16.09 20.02 2.47
N VAL A 333 -14.96 19.79 3.10
CA VAL A 333 -14.72 20.15 4.50
C VAL A 333 -13.46 20.98 4.56
N TYR A 334 -13.55 22.21 5.07
CA TYR A 334 -12.39 23.12 5.09
C TYR A 334 -12.45 24.14 6.22
N PRO A 335 -11.28 24.66 6.67
CA PRO A 335 -11.24 25.71 7.69
C PRO A 335 -11.94 26.99 7.21
N TYR A 336 -12.78 27.57 8.06
CA TYR A 336 -13.53 28.81 7.81
C TYR A 336 -13.51 29.72 9.05
N GLY A 337 -12.57 30.68 9.06
CA GLY A 337 -12.33 31.52 10.25
C GLY A 337 -11.84 30.67 11.42
N THR A 338 -12.56 30.72 12.55
CA THR A 338 -12.31 29.84 13.72
C THR A 338 -13.13 28.55 13.71
N SER A 339 -13.91 28.33 12.64
CA SER A 339 -14.83 27.21 12.48
C SER A 339 -14.38 26.31 11.32
N TRP A 340 -15.10 25.23 11.10
CA TRP A 340 -15.04 24.40 9.91
C TRP A 340 -16.33 24.54 9.12
N MET A 341 -16.18 24.71 7.81
CA MET A 341 -17.29 24.63 6.87
C MET A 341 -17.38 23.22 6.33
N ILE A 342 -18.59 22.66 6.34
CA ILE A 342 -18.95 21.41 5.70
C ILE A 342 -20.01 21.73 4.65
N GLU A 343 -19.77 21.34 3.43
CA GLU A 343 -20.68 21.51 2.30
C GLU A 343 -20.91 20.16 1.65
N GLN A 344 -22.15 19.80 1.35
CA GLN A 344 -22.47 18.59 0.59
C GLN A 344 -23.50 18.87 -0.50
N GLY A 345 -23.49 18.03 -1.52
CA GLY A 345 -24.47 18.08 -2.60
C GLY A 345 -24.52 16.78 -3.40
N GLY A 346 -25.62 16.59 -4.12
CA GLY A 346 -25.92 15.40 -4.90
C GLY A 346 -26.94 14.48 -4.22
N PRO A 347 -27.27 13.34 -4.86
CA PRO A 347 -28.35 12.46 -4.43
C PRO A 347 -28.08 11.69 -3.13
N ARG A 348 -26.84 11.66 -2.64
CA ARG A 348 -26.43 10.96 -1.42
C ARG A 348 -25.82 11.93 -0.42
N SER A 349 -26.32 11.93 0.81
CA SER A 349 -25.77 12.71 1.92
C SER A 349 -24.58 11.99 2.56
N ILE A 350 -23.44 11.96 1.88
CA ILE A 350 -22.25 11.22 2.34
C ILE A 350 -21.78 11.70 3.72
N TRP A 351 -21.90 13.00 4.02
CA TRP A 351 -21.45 13.51 5.32
C TRP A 351 -22.32 13.03 6.48
N ASP A 352 -23.64 12.94 6.29
CA ASP A 352 -24.55 12.38 7.29
C ASP A 352 -24.27 10.89 7.53
N GLU A 353 -23.87 10.16 6.49
CA GLU A 353 -23.44 8.77 6.63
C GLU A 353 -22.13 8.64 7.41
N PHE A 354 -21.18 9.58 7.24
CA PHE A 354 -19.95 9.63 8.03
C PHE A 354 -20.25 9.88 9.51
N GLU A 355 -21.11 10.85 9.82
CA GLU A 355 -21.52 11.15 11.19
C GLU A 355 -22.21 9.94 11.83
N ALA A 356 -23.16 9.33 11.12
CA ALA A 356 -23.85 8.12 11.60
C ALA A 356 -22.90 6.93 11.83
N ALA A 357 -21.90 6.75 10.96
CA ALA A 357 -20.91 5.70 11.10
C ALA A 357 -19.92 5.95 12.24
N LEU A 358 -19.51 7.20 12.49
CA LEU A 358 -18.71 7.58 13.66
C LEU A 358 -19.46 7.35 14.97
N ASP A 359 -20.75 7.69 15.02
CA ASP A 359 -21.60 7.44 16.18
C ASP A 359 -21.76 5.93 16.44
N GLU A 360 -21.95 5.13 15.39
CA GLU A 360 -21.99 3.67 15.49
C GLU A 360 -20.65 3.11 15.97
N TRP A 361 -19.52 3.54 15.39
CA TRP A 361 -18.18 3.12 15.83
C TRP A 361 -17.93 3.44 17.31
N SER A 362 -18.33 4.63 17.75
CA SER A 362 -18.25 5.04 19.16
C SER A 362 -19.13 4.16 20.05
N ARG A 363 -20.38 3.86 19.64
CA ARG A 363 -21.27 2.93 20.36
C ARG A 363 -20.74 1.49 20.43
N LEU A 364 -19.91 1.07 19.47
CA LEU A 364 -19.24 -0.23 19.46
C LEU A 364 -17.99 -0.28 20.36
N GLY A 365 -17.70 0.83 21.06
CA GLY A 365 -16.55 0.95 21.95
C GLY A 365 -15.25 1.20 21.20
N GLU A 366 -15.31 1.96 20.11
CA GLU A 366 -14.15 2.40 19.32
C GLU A 366 -13.24 1.23 18.91
N PRO A 367 -13.77 0.16 18.30
CA PRO A 367 -13.01 -1.05 18.01
C PRO A 367 -11.79 -0.74 17.13
N GLU A 368 -10.64 -1.23 17.57
CA GLU A 368 -9.40 -1.25 16.79
C GLU A 368 -9.54 -2.14 15.54
N PRO A 369 -8.81 -1.87 14.45
CA PRO A 369 -8.84 -2.68 13.22
C PRO A 369 -8.61 -4.18 13.47
N THR A 370 -7.83 -4.55 14.49
CA THR A 370 -7.55 -5.95 14.87
C THR A 370 -8.78 -6.75 15.30
N ARG A 371 -9.85 -6.06 15.73
CA ARG A 371 -11.14 -6.71 16.04
C ARG A 371 -11.94 -7.06 14.80
N PHE A 372 -11.62 -6.44 13.66
CA PHE A 372 -12.27 -6.72 12.41
C PHE A 372 -11.59 -7.88 11.69
N GLY A 373 -12.35 -8.55 10.84
CA GLY A 373 -11.83 -9.54 9.92
C GLY A 373 -12.50 -9.48 8.56
N LEU A 374 -11.98 -10.28 7.64
CA LEU A 374 -12.38 -10.31 6.25
C LEU A 374 -12.86 -11.72 5.90
N SER A 375 -13.98 -11.80 5.19
CA SER A 375 -14.46 -13.00 4.51
C SER A 375 -14.57 -12.71 3.02
N VAL A 376 -14.10 -13.66 2.21
CA VAL A 376 -14.21 -13.67 0.76
C VAL A 376 -14.92 -14.95 0.35
N GLU A 377 -16.03 -14.82 -0.35
CA GLU A 377 -16.79 -15.96 -0.87
C GLU A 377 -16.27 -16.36 -2.25
N PRO A 378 -16.55 -17.59 -2.74
CA PRO A 378 -16.09 -18.06 -4.05
C PRO A 378 -16.63 -17.25 -5.24
N ASP A 379 -17.71 -16.49 -5.05
CA ASP A 379 -18.25 -15.57 -6.06
C ASP A 379 -17.50 -14.22 -6.10
N GLY A 380 -16.48 -14.05 -5.27
CA GLY A 380 -15.68 -12.85 -5.14
C GLY A 380 -16.30 -11.77 -4.24
N SER A 381 -17.45 -12.02 -3.61
CA SER A 381 -18.03 -11.09 -2.65
C SER A 381 -17.15 -10.99 -1.40
N HIS A 382 -16.94 -9.77 -0.93
CA HIS A 382 -16.15 -9.49 0.26
C HIS A 382 -17.04 -8.94 1.37
N ARG A 383 -16.80 -9.39 2.59
CA ARG A 383 -17.45 -8.86 3.79
C ARG A 383 -16.43 -8.61 4.87
N VAL A 384 -16.44 -7.40 5.42
CA VAL A 384 -15.73 -7.11 6.67
C VAL A 384 -16.68 -7.34 7.82
N TRP A 385 -16.22 -8.01 8.86
CA TRP A 385 -17.00 -8.31 10.06
C TRP A 385 -16.28 -7.83 11.32
N LEU A 386 -17.05 -7.55 12.38
CA LEU A 386 -16.53 -7.18 13.70
C LEU A 386 -16.64 -8.35 14.67
N ASP A 387 -15.53 -8.69 15.32
CA ASP A 387 -15.31 -9.80 16.27
C ASP A 387 -15.48 -11.20 15.64
N GLU A 388 -16.61 -11.46 15.00
CA GLU A 388 -17.00 -12.74 14.39
C GLU A 388 -17.82 -12.56 13.09
N PRO A 389 -17.64 -13.41 12.05
CA PRO A 389 -18.30 -13.28 10.74
C PRO A 389 -19.83 -13.16 10.75
N GLY A 390 -20.51 -13.85 11.67
CA GLY A 390 -21.97 -13.97 11.69
C GLY A 390 -22.72 -12.88 12.46
N ARG A 391 -22.02 -11.97 13.15
CA ARG A 391 -22.66 -11.03 14.08
C ARG A 391 -22.99 -9.68 13.45
N ARG A 392 -21.96 -8.97 13.01
CA ARG A 392 -22.06 -7.65 12.40
C ARG A 392 -21.06 -7.57 11.26
N SER A 393 -21.54 -7.30 10.06
CA SER A 393 -20.71 -7.26 8.87
C SER A 393 -21.22 -6.29 7.82
N TRP A 394 -20.28 -5.78 7.02
CA TRP A 394 -20.48 -4.81 5.97
C TRP A 394 -19.96 -5.39 4.65
N PRO A 395 -20.74 -5.30 3.55
CA PRO A 395 -20.23 -5.61 2.21
C PRO A 395 -19.21 -4.54 1.80
N VAL A 396 -18.10 -4.96 1.18
CA VAL A 396 -17.01 -4.06 0.74
C VAL A 396 -16.54 -4.31 -0.69
#